data_AF-A0A8S4N2Z9-F1
#
_entry.id   AF-A0A8S4N2Z9-F1
#
_cell.length_a   1.000
_cell.length_b   1.000
_cell.length_c   1.000
_cell.angle_alpha   90.00
_cell.angle_beta   90.00
_cell.angle_gamma   90.00
#
_symmetry.space_group_name_H-M   'P 1'
#
loop_
_entity.id
_entity.type
_entity.pdbx_description
1 polymer ?
#
loop_
_entity_poly.entity_id
_entity_poly.type
_entity_poly.pdbx_seq_one_letter_code
_entity_poly.pdbx_strand_id
1 'polypeptide(L)'
;MTDQEKKSVRPVFQRKAGQLGVYIDIYETTALSKDAGSAHFFLMTMLEKLYDEIKDTDLSIIKGAFERQNLLEGIIFEKMEKGIILIVTCENIDALTNIWACHKKNEIAPILQSTFITESLKKKLDAKTLTIRAKIYDDEYKFCCDELLAMKTSNLTLDLNNLENDRKMLRMIKTFQEKLGNEIYKIKDEEQKFHQDLGEFILIIKRNMPANMTDIKSLSGFKSYLKEIKGKPNTKMVVFEAYMSLLERLGDILSDIERFVCHPFAEIHSKCETENQRKVKKEIKRSCCEMQNNLKMDNNLTKLQHLEWKKKIVARDHKLVLGLVSLVPLTVDGISEIDQSIDEYFSGIKPGVKL
;
A
#
# COMPACT_ATOMS: atom_id res chain seq x y z
N MET A 1 -5.35 39.58 -14.59
CA MET A 1 -4.09 39.06 -14.01
C MET A 1 -3.30 38.39 -15.10
N THR A 2 -2.21 39.02 -15.53
CA THR A 2 -1.28 38.50 -16.54
C THR A 2 -0.41 37.37 -15.95
N ASP A 3 0.10 36.47 -16.78
CA ASP A 3 0.94 35.33 -16.35
C ASP A 3 2.24 35.74 -15.62
N GLN A 4 2.61 37.03 -15.63
CA GLN A 4 3.71 37.58 -14.84
C GLN A 4 3.37 37.78 -13.36
N GLU A 5 2.11 38.07 -12.99
CA GLU A 5 1.69 38.23 -11.58
C GLU A 5 1.56 36.87 -10.88
N LYS A 6 1.28 35.78 -11.63
CA LYS A 6 1.25 34.41 -11.07
C LYS A 6 2.64 33.86 -10.74
N LYS A 7 3.72 34.44 -11.27
CA LYS A 7 5.10 33.99 -11.00
C LYS A 7 5.67 34.51 -9.68
N SER A 8 5.08 35.55 -9.07
CA SER A 8 5.66 36.21 -7.88
C SER A 8 5.26 35.62 -6.52
N VAL A 9 4.48 34.53 -6.47
CA VAL A 9 4.03 33.90 -5.21
C VAL A 9 4.25 32.38 -5.22
N ARG A 10 5.23 31.89 -5.99
CA ARG A 10 5.59 30.47 -5.97
C ARG A 10 6.50 30.20 -4.77
N PRO A 11 6.14 29.28 -3.86
CA PRO A 11 7.06 28.82 -2.81
C PRO A 11 8.35 28.25 -3.43
N VAL A 12 9.50 28.65 -2.92
CA VAL A 12 10.80 28.19 -3.42
C VAL A 12 11.35 27.15 -2.46
N PHE A 13 11.81 26.02 -2.99
CA PHE A 13 12.60 25.05 -2.24
C PHE A 13 13.98 24.88 -2.87
N GLN A 14 14.95 24.48 -2.06
CA GLN A 14 16.29 24.18 -2.55
C GLN A 14 16.29 22.81 -3.23
N ARG A 15 16.14 22.82 -4.54
CA ARG A 15 16.07 21.62 -5.38
C ARG A 15 17.42 20.91 -5.43
N LYS A 16 17.43 19.60 -5.15
CA LYS A 16 18.57 18.73 -5.48
C LYS A 16 18.38 18.11 -6.86
N ALA A 17 19.48 17.62 -7.44
CA ALA A 17 19.43 17.07 -8.78
C ALA A 17 18.50 15.84 -8.84
N GLY A 18 17.63 15.78 -9.86
CA GLY A 18 16.60 14.73 -9.99
C GLY A 18 15.36 14.92 -9.12
N GLN A 19 15.29 16.00 -8.31
CA GLN A 19 14.10 16.35 -7.54
C GLN A 19 13.17 17.28 -8.31
N LEU A 20 11.88 17.15 -8.01
CA LEU A 20 10.77 17.91 -8.57
C LEU A 20 9.80 18.33 -7.44
N GLY A 21 9.23 19.53 -7.55
CA GLY A 21 8.22 20.01 -6.60
C GLY A 21 6.81 19.73 -7.12
N VAL A 22 6.00 19.06 -6.31
CA VAL A 22 4.54 18.99 -6.51
C VAL A 22 3.90 20.00 -5.56
N TYR A 23 3.43 21.10 -6.12
CA TYR A 23 2.85 22.21 -5.37
C TYR A 23 1.39 21.95 -5.07
N ILE A 24 1.06 21.88 -3.78
CA ILE A 24 -0.30 21.66 -3.31
C ILE A 24 -0.85 22.99 -2.82
N ASP A 25 -2.05 23.31 -3.25
CA ASP A 25 -2.72 24.56 -2.88
C ASP A 25 -4.21 24.30 -2.64
N ILE A 26 -4.87 25.19 -1.91
CA ILE A 26 -6.29 25.08 -1.60
C ILE A 26 -7.06 25.73 -2.75
N TYR A 27 -7.75 24.91 -3.53
CA TYR A 27 -8.57 25.38 -4.65
C TYR A 27 -9.88 25.98 -4.17
N GLU A 28 -10.54 25.29 -3.23
CA GLU A 28 -11.83 25.71 -2.68
C GLU A 28 -11.94 25.28 -1.21
N THR A 29 -12.49 26.14 -0.37
CA THR A 29 -12.78 25.83 1.03
C THR A 29 -13.99 26.62 1.52
N THR A 30 -14.76 26.03 2.42
CA THR A 30 -15.84 26.73 3.14
C THR A 30 -15.59 26.59 4.64
N ALA A 31 -15.66 27.70 5.37
CA ALA A 31 -15.49 27.68 6.83
C ALA A 31 -16.67 26.96 7.50
N LEU A 32 -16.39 26.31 8.63
CA LEU A 32 -17.41 25.72 9.51
C LEU A 32 -18.10 26.82 10.34
N SER A 33 -17.33 27.83 10.78
CA SER A 33 -17.82 29.01 11.50
C SER A 33 -18.17 30.18 10.56
N LYS A 34 -19.11 31.05 10.96
CA LYS A 34 -19.53 32.23 10.19
C LYS A 34 -18.58 33.44 10.32
N ASP A 35 -17.60 33.36 11.23
CA ASP A 35 -16.76 34.50 11.67
C ASP A 35 -15.32 34.44 11.11
N ALA A 36 -15.11 33.85 9.94
CA ALA A 36 -13.78 33.60 9.36
C ALA A 36 -13.01 34.85 8.89
N GLY A 37 -13.52 36.07 9.11
CA GLY A 37 -12.88 37.30 8.65
C GLY A 37 -12.86 37.43 7.13
N SER A 38 -11.81 38.07 6.57
CA SER A 38 -11.66 38.18 5.11
C SER A 38 -11.26 36.83 4.48
N ALA A 39 -11.81 36.51 3.31
CA ALA A 39 -11.54 35.25 2.62
C ALA A 39 -10.06 35.00 2.34
N HIS A 40 -9.29 36.06 2.06
CA HIS A 40 -7.85 35.95 1.82
C HIS A 40 -7.07 35.59 3.10
N PHE A 41 -7.40 36.22 4.22
CA PHE A 41 -6.81 35.90 5.52
C PHE A 41 -7.12 34.46 5.93
N PHE A 42 -8.37 34.04 5.77
CA PHE A 42 -8.80 32.68 6.04
C PHE A 42 -8.01 31.65 5.23
N LEU A 43 -7.82 31.88 3.92
CA LEU A 43 -7.04 30.99 3.05
C LEU A 43 -5.56 30.90 3.45
N MET A 44 -4.92 32.01 3.78
CA MET A 44 -3.51 32.02 4.22
C MET A 44 -3.33 31.27 5.54
N THR A 45 -4.18 31.54 6.53
CA THR A 45 -4.18 30.80 7.81
C THR A 45 -4.46 29.31 7.60
N MET A 46 -5.33 28.97 6.65
CA MET A 46 -5.63 27.57 6.32
C MET A 46 -4.45 26.84 5.71
N LEU A 47 -3.69 27.48 4.81
CA LEU A 47 -2.50 26.87 4.22
C LEU A 47 -1.42 26.58 5.28
N GLU A 48 -1.20 27.51 6.22
CA GLU A 48 -0.26 27.31 7.32
C GLU A 48 -0.69 26.16 8.23
N LYS A 49 -1.97 26.15 8.66
CA LYS A 49 -2.51 25.06 9.47
C LYS A 49 -2.49 23.71 8.74
N LEU A 50 -2.81 23.70 7.45
CA LEU A 50 -2.76 22.48 6.63
C LEU A 50 -1.32 21.95 6.55
N TYR A 51 -0.34 22.83 6.31
CA TYR A 51 1.07 22.45 6.33
C TYR A 51 1.46 21.84 7.68
N ASP A 52 1.11 22.48 8.79
CA ASP A 52 1.45 22.00 10.13
C ASP A 52 0.86 20.62 10.45
N GLU A 53 -0.32 20.31 9.90
CA GLU A 53 -0.95 19.01 10.08
C GLU A 53 -0.35 17.92 9.17
N ILE A 54 0.16 18.27 7.98
CA ILE A 54 0.64 17.27 7.01
C ILE A 54 2.15 17.13 6.91
N LYS A 55 2.94 18.07 7.46
CA LYS A 55 4.42 18.09 7.33
C LYS A 55 5.10 16.82 7.83
N ASP A 56 4.55 16.20 8.88
CA ASP A 56 5.09 14.99 9.51
C ASP A 56 4.38 13.71 9.05
N THR A 57 3.57 13.79 7.99
CA THR A 57 2.86 12.61 7.46
C THR A 57 3.84 11.58 6.95
N ASP A 58 3.57 10.31 7.25
CA ASP A 58 4.27 9.19 6.64
C ASP A 58 3.95 9.12 5.13
N LEU A 59 4.92 9.58 4.31
CA LEU A 59 4.75 9.67 2.86
C LEU A 59 4.63 8.29 2.18
N SER A 60 5.05 7.21 2.85
CA SER A 60 4.84 5.85 2.32
C SER A 60 3.34 5.51 2.17
N ILE A 61 2.47 6.14 2.96
CA ILE A 61 1.01 5.99 2.82
C ILE A 61 0.54 6.59 1.49
N ILE A 62 1.09 7.74 1.11
CA ILE A 62 0.78 8.41 -0.16
C ILE A 62 1.31 7.56 -1.31
N LYS A 63 2.56 7.09 -1.19
CA LYS A 63 3.16 6.19 -2.16
C LYS A 63 2.24 5.01 -2.43
N GLY A 64 1.75 4.35 -1.37
CA GLY A 64 0.81 3.25 -1.46
C GLY A 64 -0.49 3.59 -2.20
N ALA A 65 -1.05 4.78 -1.97
CA ALA A 65 -2.25 5.22 -2.67
C ALA A 65 -2.04 5.36 -4.20
N PHE A 66 -0.85 5.81 -4.63
CA PHE A 66 -0.49 5.84 -6.05
C PHE A 66 -0.17 4.43 -6.60
N GLU A 67 0.55 3.61 -5.85
CA GLU A 67 0.92 2.26 -6.28
C GLU A 67 -0.28 1.35 -6.53
N ARG A 68 -1.34 1.45 -5.72
CA ARG A 68 -2.59 0.69 -5.92
C ARG A 68 -3.31 1.02 -7.23
N GLN A 69 -3.02 2.18 -7.81
CA GLN A 69 -3.53 2.60 -9.12
C GLN A 69 -2.51 2.36 -10.24
N ASN A 70 -1.38 1.71 -9.95
CA ASN A 70 -0.24 1.52 -10.84
C ASN A 70 0.30 2.86 -11.39
N LEU A 71 0.29 3.89 -10.55
CA LEU A 71 0.80 5.21 -10.89
C LEU A 71 2.13 5.48 -10.17
N LEU A 72 2.94 6.36 -10.76
CA LEU A 72 4.16 6.91 -10.16
C LEU A 72 5.20 5.84 -9.73
N GLU A 73 5.33 4.78 -10.53
CA GLU A 73 6.47 3.85 -10.39
C GLU A 73 7.79 4.61 -10.61
N GLY A 74 8.80 4.34 -9.77
CA GLY A 74 10.11 5.02 -9.81
C GLY A 74 10.11 6.47 -9.30
N ILE A 75 9.03 6.91 -8.65
CA ILE A 75 8.96 8.18 -7.90
C ILE A 75 9.13 7.90 -6.41
N ILE A 76 9.98 8.68 -5.74
CA ILE A 76 10.20 8.62 -4.29
C ILE A 76 9.72 9.93 -3.68
N PHE A 77 8.97 9.85 -2.59
CA PHE A 77 8.43 11.00 -1.86
C PHE A 77 9.36 11.35 -0.69
N GLU A 78 10.10 12.44 -0.85
CA GLU A 78 11.21 12.80 0.04
C GLU A 78 10.73 13.46 1.33
N LYS A 79 9.95 14.55 1.18
CA LYS A 79 9.46 15.36 2.29
C LYS A 79 8.39 16.34 1.84
N MET A 80 7.64 16.82 2.83
CA MET A 80 6.83 18.02 2.71
C MET A 80 7.65 19.25 3.12
N GLU A 81 7.69 20.25 2.25
CA GLU A 81 8.35 21.53 2.49
C GLU A 81 7.35 22.66 2.74
N LYS A 82 7.83 23.71 3.41
CA LYS A 82 7.02 24.89 3.73
C LYS A 82 6.41 25.48 2.46
N GLY A 83 5.14 25.86 2.53
CA GLY A 83 4.34 26.24 1.36
C GLY A 83 3.67 25.04 0.67
N ILE A 84 3.57 23.91 1.37
CA ILE A 84 2.91 22.67 0.94
C ILE A 84 3.45 22.16 -0.39
N ILE A 85 4.77 22.03 -0.44
CA ILE A 85 5.48 21.47 -1.59
C ILE A 85 5.85 20.03 -1.24
N LEU A 86 5.27 19.08 -1.97
CA LEU A 86 5.68 17.68 -1.87
C LEU A 86 6.89 17.48 -2.77
N ILE A 87 8.05 17.28 -2.15
CA ILE A 87 9.30 17.04 -2.87
C ILE A 87 9.35 15.58 -3.27
N VAL A 88 9.54 15.34 -4.56
CA VAL A 88 9.68 14.00 -5.11
C VAL A 88 10.99 13.85 -5.86
N THR A 89 11.61 12.68 -5.76
CA THR A 89 12.78 12.29 -6.55
C THR A 89 12.32 11.37 -7.68
N CYS A 90 12.71 11.71 -8.91
CA CYS A 90 12.47 10.88 -10.09
C CYS A 90 13.71 10.03 -10.35
N GLU A 91 13.59 8.70 -10.25
CA GLU A 91 14.76 7.81 -10.41
C GLU A 91 15.29 7.77 -11.85
N ASN A 92 14.41 8.03 -12.83
CA ASN A 92 14.73 8.02 -14.24
C ASN A 92 13.74 8.88 -15.04
N ILE A 93 14.00 9.02 -16.34
CA ILE A 93 13.19 9.83 -17.26
C ILE A 93 11.77 9.27 -17.41
N ASP A 94 11.59 7.96 -17.33
CA ASP A 94 10.27 7.33 -17.46
C ASP A 94 9.39 7.71 -16.26
N ALA A 95 9.95 7.68 -15.04
CA ALA A 95 9.28 8.15 -13.83
C ALA A 95 8.90 9.65 -13.93
N LEU A 96 9.82 10.51 -14.39
CA LEU A 96 9.55 11.93 -14.61
C LEU A 96 8.43 12.15 -15.65
N THR A 97 8.46 11.40 -16.75
CA THR A 97 7.43 11.48 -17.80
C THR A 97 6.07 11.01 -17.27
N ASN A 98 6.06 9.96 -16.45
CA ASN A 98 4.85 9.41 -15.84
C ASN A 98 4.21 10.41 -14.88
N ILE A 99 4.97 11.00 -13.95
CA ILE A 99 4.39 12.00 -13.02
C ILE A 99 3.88 13.23 -13.76
N TRP A 100 4.57 13.65 -14.83
CA TRP A 100 4.12 14.75 -15.67
C TRP A 100 2.81 14.43 -16.40
N ALA A 101 2.68 13.22 -16.95
CA ALA A 101 1.44 12.77 -17.58
C ALA A 101 0.28 12.72 -16.57
N CYS A 102 0.51 12.19 -15.36
CA CYS A 102 -0.47 12.17 -14.28
C CYS A 102 -0.91 13.60 -13.89
N HIS A 103 0.04 14.54 -13.83
CA HIS A 103 -0.25 15.95 -13.60
C HIS A 103 -1.14 16.54 -14.70
N LYS A 104 -0.81 16.32 -15.99
CA LYS A 104 -1.62 16.85 -17.11
C LYS A 104 -3.02 16.24 -17.17
N LYS A 105 -3.20 15.01 -16.67
CA LYS A 105 -4.51 14.35 -16.54
C LYS A 105 -5.27 14.70 -15.25
N ASN A 106 -4.68 15.53 -14.37
CA ASN A 106 -5.24 15.88 -13.06
C ASN A 106 -5.48 14.66 -12.14
N GLU A 107 -4.62 13.64 -12.22
CA GLU A 107 -4.74 12.40 -11.43
C GLU A 107 -4.07 12.54 -10.05
N ILE A 108 -3.13 13.47 -9.89
CA ILE A 108 -2.38 13.67 -8.63
C ILE A 108 -3.27 14.23 -7.52
N ALA A 109 -4.00 15.32 -7.80
CA ALA A 109 -4.78 16.02 -6.78
C ALA A 109 -5.88 15.14 -6.13
N PRO A 110 -6.67 14.34 -6.87
CA PRO A 110 -7.66 13.44 -6.28
C PRO A 110 -7.06 12.42 -5.30
N ILE A 111 -5.89 11.87 -5.63
CA ILE A 111 -5.22 10.87 -4.78
C ILE A 111 -4.69 11.51 -3.50
N LEU A 112 -4.06 12.68 -3.61
CA LEU A 112 -3.61 13.45 -2.45
C LEU A 112 -4.80 13.91 -1.59
N GLN A 113 -5.91 14.32 -2.23
CA GLN A 113 -7.13 14.73 -1.56
C GLN A 113 -7.71 13.57 -0.72
N SER A 114 -7.86 12.38 -1.29
CA SER A 114 -8.38 11.21 -0.57
C SER A 114 -7.45 10.71 0.54
N THR A 115 -6.15 10.98 0.41
CA THR A 115 -5.15 10.51 1.37
C THR A 115 -4.98 11.47 2.54
N PHE A 116 -4.88 12.77 2.27
CA PHE A 116 -4.64 13.78 3.31
C PHE A 116 -5.92 14.35 3.91
N ILE A 117 -6.93 14.64 3.09
CA ILE A 117 -8.07 15.46 3.50
C ILE A 117 -9.16 14.57 4.10
N THR A 118 -8.89 14.11 5.31
CA THR A 118 -9.82 13.35 6.13
C THR A 118 -10.85 14.25 6.82
N GLU A 119 -11.97 13.68 7.26
CA GLU A 119 -12.98 14.42 8.05
C GLU A 119 -12.43 14.93 9.38
N SER A 120 -11.47 14.22 10.00
CA SER A 120 -10.79 14.69 11.20
C SER A 120 -9.92 15.91 10.91
N LEU A 121 -9.18 15.91 9.79
CA LEU A 121 -8.38 17.07 9.39
C LEU A 121 -9.26 18.28 9.08
N LYS A 122 -10.35 18.11 8.33
CA LYS A 122 -11.31 19.19 8.04
C LYS A 122 -11.83 19.85 9.32
N LYS A 123 -12.18 19.06 10.34
CA LYS A 123 -12.61 19.57 11.65
C LYS A 123 -11.52 20.37 12.36
N LYS A 124 -10.27 19.91 12.34
CA LYS A 124 -9.12 20.66 12.91
C LYS A 124 -8.88 21.99 12.20
N LEU A 125 -9.12 22.03 10.89
CA LEU A 125 -8.93 23.23 10.07
C LEU A 125 -10.12 24.19 10.11
N ASP A 126 -11.18 23.89 10.86
CA ASP A 126 -12.47 24.62 10.85
C ASP A 126 -13.04 24.76 9.42
N ALA A 127 -12.86 23.72 8.60
CA ALA A 127 -13.29 23.68 7.21
C ALA A 127 -14.44 22.68 7.03
N LYS A 128 -15.59 23.15 6.52
CA LYS A 128 -16.72 22.31 6.13
C LYS A 128 -16.42 21.55 4.84
N THR A 129 -15.84 22.24 3.86
CA THR A 129 -15.29 21.64 2.63
C THR A 129 -13.87 22.13 2.44
N LEU A 130 -13.03 21.27 1.88
CA LEU A 130 -11.64 21.58 1.55
C LEU A 130 -11.27 20.75 0.32
N THR A 131 -10.96 21.43 -0.79
CA THR A 131 -10.52 20.84 -2.05
C THR A 131 -9.14 21.37 -2.38
N ILE A 132 -8.18 20.48 -2.61
CA ILE A 132 -6.82 20.84 -3.00
C ILE A 132 -6.62 20.72 -4.52
N ARG A 133 -5.63 21.44 -5.04
CA ARG A 133 -5.05 21.26 -6.37
C ARG A 133 -3.58 20.89 -6.25
N ALA A 134 -3.09 20.09 -7.17
CA ALA A 134 -1.67 19.75 -7.30
C ALA A 134 -1.14 20.31 -8.62
N LYS A 135 0.01 20.99 -8.59
CA LYS A 135 0.61 21.62 -9.76
C LYS A 135 2.09 21.31 -9.85
N ILE A 136 2.54 20.97 -11.05
CA ILE A 136 3.97 20.89 -11.40
C ILE A 136 4.23 21.99 -12.43
N TYR A 137 5.28 22.79 -12.23
CA TYR A 137 5.60 23.86 -13.17
C TYR A 137 6.46 23.34 -14.33
N ASP A 138 6.20 23.87 -15.54
CA ASP A 138 6.89 23.40 -16.76
C ASP A 138 8.41 23.67 -16.73
N ASP A 139 8.84 24.74 -16.05
CA ASP A 139 10.27 25.05 -15.88
C ASP A 139 10.97 24.00 -15.01
N GLU A 140 10.36 23.64 -13.89
CA GLU A 140 10.85 22.62 -12.97
C GLU A 140 10.94 21.24 -13.63
N TYR A 141 9.92 20.87 -14.40
CA TYR A 141 9.93 19.66 -15.20
C TYR A 141 11.10 19.65 -16.21
N LYS A 142 11.30 20.75 -16.94
CA LYS A 142 12.40 20.87 -17.91
C LYS A 142 13.77 20.77 -17.24
N PHE A 143 13.98 21.48 -16.14
CA PHE A 143 15.23 21.41 -15.38
C PHE A 143 15.52 19.99 -14.89
N CYS A 144 14.51 19.28 -14.36
CA CYS A 144 14.66 17.90 -13.94
C CYS A 144 14.99 16.97 -15.12
N CYS A 145 14.36 17.20 -16.29
CA CYS A 145 14.63 16.45 -17.51
C CYS A 145 16.09 16.60 -17.97
N ASP A 146 16.57 17.84 -18.06
CA ASP A 146 17.94 18.16 -18.47
C ASP A 146 18.97 17.52 -17.54
N GLU A 147 18.72 17.53 -16.23
CA GLU A 147 19.57 16.87 -15.25
C GLU A 147 19.58 15.35 -15.39
N LEU A 148 18.42 14.71 -15.53
CA LEU A 148 18.35 13.25 -15.69
C LEU A 148 18.99 12.78 -16.99
N LEU A 149 18.89 13.59 -18.06
CA LEU A 149 19.59 13.36 -19.32
C LEU A 149 21.11 13.52 -19.15
N ALA A 150 21.56 14.57 -18.47
CA ALA A 150 22.98 14.77 -18.17
C ALA A 150 23.55 13.66 -17.28
N MET A 151 22.78 13.18 -16.30
CA MET A 151 23.14 12.06 -15.44
C MET A 151 23.26 10.72 -16.17
N LYS A 152 22.58 10.52 -17.30
CA LYS A 152 22.81 9.32 -18.13
C LYS A 152 24.19 9.31 -18.78
N THR A 153 24.77 10.48 -19.03
CA THR A 153 26.09 10.66 -19.66
C THR A 153 27.25 10.77 -18.68
N SER A 154 26.99 11.07 -17.42
CA SER A 154 28.01 11.19 -16.37
C SER A 154 27.75 10.17 -15.27
N ASN A 155 28.78 9.45 -14.80
CA ASN A 155 28.74 8.61 -13.59
C ASN A 155 28.57 9.45 -12.29
N LEU A 156 27.65 10.42 -12.29
CA LEU A 156 27.23 11.17 -11.11
C LEU A 156 26.43 10.22 -10.22
N THR A 157 27.14 9.56 -9.31
CA THR A 157 26.58 9.00 -8.10
C THR A 157 25.87 10.12 -7.35
N LEU A 158 24.54 10.01 -7.19
CA LEU A 158 23.81 10.80 -6.21
C LEU A 158 24.53 10.63 -4.86
N ASP A 159 24.83 11.72 -4.16
CA ASP A 159 25.54 11.66 -2.89
C ASP A 159 24.66 10.98 -1.84
N LEU A 160 24.94 9.70 -1.60
CA LEU A 160 24.26 8.78 -0.68
C LEU A 160 24.45 9.14 0.80
N ASN A 161 25.22 10.19 1.13
CA ASN A 161 25.35 10.63 2.52
C ASN A 161 24.10 11.37 3.06
N ASN A 162 23.09 11.60 2.22
CA ASN A 162 21.82 12.27 2.55
C ASN A 162 20.59 11.34 2.69
N LEU A 163 20.78 10.02 2.81
CA LEU A 163 19.73 8.97 2.79
C LEU A 163 18.95 8.80 4.12
N GLU A 164 18.58 9.90 4.78
CA GLU A 164 17.82 9.81 6.03
C GLU A 164 16.45 9.13 5.82
N ASN A 165 15.81 9.39 4.67
CA ASN A 165 14.54 8.77 4.30
C ASN A 165 14.68 7.26 4.08
N ASP A 166 15.65 6.80 3.29
CA ASP A 166 15.87 5.36 3.04
C ASP A 166 16.18 4.61 4.34
N ARG A 167 17.01 5.19 5.23
CA ARG A 167 17.27 4.61 6.56
C ARG A 167 16.03 4.56 7.43
N LYS A 168 15.18 5.59 7.37
CA LYS A 168 13.88 5.60 8.05
C LYS A 168 12.98 4.48 7.52
N MET A 169 12.91 4.30 6.20
CA MET A 169 12.14 3.21 5.57
C MET A 169 12.66 1.84 6.00
N LEU A 170 13.98 1.61 5.93
CA LEU A 170 14.59 0.35 6.36
C LEU A 170 14.33 0.03 7.84
N ARG A 171 14.45 1.04 8.73
CA ARG A 171 14.11 0.89 10.15
C ARG A 171 12.65 0.49 10.34
N MET A 172 11.73 1.16 9.65
CA MET A 172 10.30 0.86 9.74
C MET A 172 10.00 -0.57 9.32
N ILE A 173 10.59 -1.03 8.21
CA ILE A 173 10.45 -2.42 7.74
C ILE A 173 11.01 -3.39 8.79
N LYS A 174 12.20 -3.13 9.34
CA LYS A 174 12.82 -4.04 10.33
C LYS A 174 12.00 -4.12 11.62
N THR A 175 11.53 -2.98 12.13
CA THR A 175 10.64 -2.93 13.31
C THR A 175 9.33 -3.68 13.06
N PHE A 176 8.78 -3.62 11.85
CA PHE A 176 7.60 -4.40 11.50
C PHE A 176 7.91 -5.89 11.41
N GLN A 177 9.02 -6.27 10.78
CA GLN A 177 9.44 -7.68 10.62
C GLN A 177 9.56 -8.40 11.98
N GLU A 178 10.13 -7.74 12.99
CA GLU A 178 10.22 -8.30 14.36
C GLU A 178 8.83 -8.64 14.95
N LYS A 179 7.81 -7.84 14.61
CA LYS A 179 6.42 -8.11 15.01
C LYS A 179 5.80 -9.19 14.15
N LEU A 180 6.10 -9.19 12.84
CA LEU A 180 5.60 -10.17 11.88
C LEU A 180 6.00 -11.59 12.27
N GLY A 181 7.24 -11.81 12.71
CA GLY A 181 7.68 -13.12 13.20
C GLY A 181 6.79 -13.69 14.31
N ASN A 182 6.37 -12.84 15.26
CA ASN A 182 5.43 -13.24 16.32
C ASN A 182 4.04 -13.56 15.79
N GLU A 183 3.55 -12.80 14.80
CA GLU A 183 2.27 -13.09 14.17
C GLU A 183 2.30 -14.39 13.36
N ILE A 184 3.43 -14.71 12.69
CA ILE A 184 3.63 -15.97 11.96
C ILE A 184 3.45 -17.17 12.88
N TYR A 185 4.01 -17.15 14.09
CA TYR A 185 3.80 -18.24 15.06
C TYR A 185 2.33 -18.42 15.42
N LYS A 186 1.59 -17.31 15.61
CA LYS A 186 0.16 -17.36 15.97
C LYS A 186 -0.70 -17.89 14.83
N ILE A 187 -0.48 -17.43 13.59
CA ILE A 187 -1.26 -17.89 12.44
C ILE A 187 -0.95 -19.35 12.09
N LYS A 188 0.29 -19.83 12.34
CA LYS A 188 0.63 -21.26 12.19
C LYS A 188 -0.08 -22.14 13.22
N ASP A 189 -0.25 -21.68 14.46
CA ASP A 189 -1.05 -22.38 15.47
C ASP A 189 -2.53 -22.43 15.08
N GLU A 190 -3.07 -21.33 14.54
CA GLU A 190 -4.46 -21.28 14.04
C GLU A 190 -4.67 -22.13 12.77
N GLU A 191 -3.72 -22.15 11.85
CA GLU A 191 -3.71 -23.07 10.71
C GLU A 191 -3.73 -24.52 11.20
N GLN A 192 -2.92 -24.85 12.21
CA GLN A 192 -2.87 -26.21 12.74
C GLN A 192 -4.18 -26.61 13.44
N LYS A 193 -4.83 -25.69 14.15
CA LYS A 193 -6.19 -25.91 14.69
C LYS A 193 -7.19 -26.15 13.56
N PHE A 194 -7.18 -25.30 12.53
CA PHE A 194 -8.03 -25.51 11.36
C PHE A 194 -7.75 -26.86 10.67
N HIS A 195 -6.49 -27.29 10.62
CA HIS A 195 -6.12 -28.59 10.10
C HIS A 195 -6.72 -29.74 10.93
N GLN A 196 -6.73 -29.65 12.25
CA GLN A 196 -7.38 -30.63 13.13
C GLN A 196 -8.89 -30.71 12.90
N ASP A 197 -9.53 -29.55 12.67
CA ASP A 197 -10.97 -29.44 12.41
C ASP A 197 -11.38 -29.72 10.95
N LEU A 198 -10.41 -29.97 10.06
CA LEU A 198 -10.64 -30.07 8.62
C LEU A 198 -11.67 -31.15 8.25
N GLY A 199 -11.63 -32.31 8.92
CA GLY A 199 -12.58 -33.39 8.67
C GLY A 199 -14.01 -33.00 9.01
N GLU A 200 -14.20 -32.31 10.14
CA GLU A 200 -15.49 -31.78 10.57
C GLU A 200 -15.96 -30.65 9.63
N PHE A 201 -15.07 -29.73 9.26
CA PHE A 201 -15.35 -28.66 8.31
C PHE A 201 -15.93 -29.20 6.99
N ILE A 202 -15.25 -30.19 6.38
CA ILE A 202 -15.68 -30.81 5.12
C ILE A 202 -17.00 -31.58 5.30
N LEU A 203 -17.17 -32.30 6.41
CA LEU A 203 -18.38 -33.07 6.69
C LEU A 203 -19.61 -32.16 6.79
N ILE A 204 -19.51 -31.04 7.49
CA ILE A 204 -20.61 -30.09 7.65
C ILE A 204 -20.98 -29.45 6.31
N ILE A 205 -19.98 -29.12 5.47
CA ILE A 205 -20.21 -28.65 4.10
C ILE A 205 -21.01 -29.69 3.33
N LYS A 206 -20.53 -30.93 3.25
CA LYS A 206 -21.18 -31.99 2.46
C LYS A 206 -22.60 -32.32 2.91
N ARG A 207 -22.87 -32.27 4.22
CA ARG A 207 -24.18 -32.60 4.79
C ARG A 207 -25.25 -31.54 4.48
N ASN A 208 -24.85 -30.28 4.42
CA ASN A 208 -25.79 -29.16 4.28
C ASN A 208 -25.79 -28.54 2.88
N MET A 209 -24.93 -29.02 1.99
CA MET A 209 -24.82 -28.55 0.62
C MET A 209 -26.07 -28.91 -0.21
N PRO A 210 -26.63 -27.95 -0.95
CA PRO A 210 -27.72 -28.20 -1.90
C PRO A 210 -27.32 -29.22 -2.98
N ALA A 211 -28.25 -30.08 -3.40
CA ALA A 211 -27.99 -31.15 -4.39
C ALA A 211 -27.56 -30.63 -5.78
N ASN A 212 -27.82 -29.36 -6.09
CA ASN A 212 -27.43 -28.68 -7.32
C ASN A 212 -26.05 -27.99 -7.24
N MET A 213 -25.43 -27.92 -6.07
CA MET A 213 -24.13 -27.28 -5.88
C MET A 213 -23.01 -28.32 -6.02
N THR A 214 -22.13 -28.13 -7.00
CA THR A 214 -21.03 -29.08 -7.28
C THR A 214 -19.65 -28.55 -6.91
N ASP A 215 -19.55 -27.25 -6.61
CA ASP A 215 -18.31 -26.54 -6.32
C ASP A 215 -18.57 -25.23 -5.55
N ILE A 216 -17.59 -24.82 -4.75
CA ILE A 216 -17.55 -23.51 -4.10
C ILE A 216 -16.53 -22.66 -4.87
N LYS A 217 -17.03 -21.80 -5.76
CA LYS A 217 -16.18 -21.05 -6.71
C LYS A 217 -15.53 -19.80 -6.14
N SER A 218 -16.11 -19.21 -5.09
CA SER A 218 -15.67 -17.94 -4.50
C SER A 218 -16.00 -17.87 -3.00
N LEU A 219 -15.33 -16.97 -2.28
CA LEU A 219 -15.63 -16.67 -0.88
C LEU A 219 -17.00 -15.99 -0.73
N SER A 220 -17.44 -15.20 -1.71
CA SER A 220 -18.79 -14.62 -1.76
C SER A 220 -19.87 -15.70 -1.88
N GLY A 221 -19.64 -16.71 -2.72
CA GLY A 221 -20.48 -17.90 -2.82
C GLY A 221 -20.50 -18.69 -1.51
N PHE A 222 -19.33 -18.88 -0.88
CA PHE A 222 -19.24 -19.55 0.41
C PHE A 222 -19.98 -18.80 1.52
N LYS A 223 -19.82 -17.48 1.62
CA LYS A 223 -20.52 -16.65 2.62
C LYS A 223 -22.03 -16.68 2.42
N SER A 224 -22.51 -16.76 1.19
CA SER A 224 -23.94 -16.92 0.87
C SER A 224 -24.44 -18.30 1.33
N TYR A 225 -23.68 -19.35 1.02
CA TYR A 225 -23.95 -20.70 1.52
C TYR A 225 -24.02 -20.76 3.06
N LEU A 226 -23.08 -20.11 3.77
CA LEU A 226 -23.09 -20.05 5.23
C LEU A 226 -24.36 -19.38 5.79
N LYS A 227 -24.91 -18.38 5.10
CA LYS A 227 -26.19 -17.76 5.49
C LYS A 227 -27.36 -18.72 5.33
N GLU A 228 -27.38 -19.53 4.27
CA GLU A 228 -28.47 -20.48 4.00
C GLU A 228 -28.50 -21.67 4.95
N ILE A 229 -27.34 -22.10 5.46
CA ILE A 229 -27.26 -23.21 6.42
C ILE A 229 -27.40 -22.77 7.87
N LYS A 230 -27.33 -21.45 8.13
CA LYS A 230 -27.47 -20.89 9.47
C LYS A 230 -28.82 -21.28 10.06
N GLY A 231 -28.80 -21.91 11.24
CA GLY A 231 -30.02 -22.37 11.94
C GLY A 231 -30.51 -23.77 11.54
N LYS A 232 -29.87 -24.44 10.56
CA LYS A 232 -30.18 -25.84 10.26
C LYS A 232 -29.67 -26.79 11.37
N PRO A 233 -30.43 -27.84 11.73
CA PRO A 233 -30.02 -28.80 12.75
C PRO A 233 -28.70 -29.49 12.36
N ASN A 234 -27.78 -29.60 13.32
CA ASN A 234 -26.41 -30.15 13.15
C ASN A 234 -25.43 -29.27 12.35
N THR A 235 -25.66 -27.96 12.29
CA THR A 235 -24.67 -27.00 11.76
C THR A 235 -23.86 -26.43 12.91
N LYS A 236 -22.60 -26.85 13.06
CA LYS A 236 -21.66 -26.21 13.99
C LYS A 236 -21.07 -24.95 13.34
N MET A 237 -21.80 -23.84 13.40
CA MET A 237 -21.36 -22.57 12.80
C MET A 237 -20.02 -22.07 13.32
N VAL A 238 -19.66 -22.41 14.56
CA VAL A 238 -18.39 -22.05 15.20
C VAL A 238 -17.17 -22.42 14.34
N VAL A 239 -17.20 -23.57 13.66
CA VAL A 239 -16.09 -24.03 12.80
C VAL A 239 -15.91 -23.12 11.58
N PHE A 240 -17.01 -22.64 11.00
CA PHE A 240 -16.97 -21.70 9.87
C PHE A 240 -16.66 -20.27 10.31
N GLU A 241 -17.15 -19.85 11.47
CA GLU A 241 -16.84 -18.55 12.07
C GLU A 241 -15.34 -18.44 12.39
N ALA A 242 -14.75 -19.49 12.96
CA ALA A 242 -13.31 -19.57 13.20
C ALA A 242 -12.50 -19.50 11.89
N TYR A 243 -12.91 -20.24 10.86
CA TYR A 243 -12.27 -20.20 9.54
C TYR A 243 -12.36 -18.81 8.89
N MET A 244 -13.54 -18.18 8.89
CA MET A 244 -13.71 -16.83 8.33
C MET A 244 -12.93 -15.79 9.11
N SER A 245 -12.90 -15.89 10.44
CA SER A 245 -12.09 -15.02 11.30
C SER A 245 -10.59 -15.17 11.01
N LEU A 246 -10.12 -16.39 10.75
CA LEU A 246 -8.74 -16.64 10.35
C LEU A 246 -8.43 -15.99 9.00
N LEU A 247 -9.31 -16.11 8.00
CA LEU A 247 -9.13 -15.43 6.71
C LEU A 247 -9.11 -13.90 6.84
N GLU A 248 -9.99 -13.32 7.65
CA GLU A 248 -10.01 -11.88 7.93
C GLU A 248 -8.69 -11.43 8.55
N ARG A 249 -8.21 -12.16 9.56
CA ARG A 249 -6.91 -11.89 10.19
C ARG A 249 -5.74 -12.00 9.21
N LEU A 250 -5.73 -13.00 8.34
CA LEU A 250 -4.70 -13.14 7.30
C LEU A 250 -4.74 -11.95 6.32
N GLY A 251 -5.94 -11.48 5.97
CA GLY A 251 -6.14 -10.27 5.17
C GLY A 251 -5.60 -9.01 5.84
N ASP A 252 -5.82 -8.86 7.15
CA ASP A 252 -5.30 -7.74 7.93
C ASP A 252 -3.76 -7.77 7.96
N ILE A 253 -3.14 -8.93 8.21
CA ILE A 253 -1.68 -9.09 8.21
C ILE A 253 -1.09 -8.73 6.84
N LEU A 254 -1.71 -9.18 5.75
CA LEU A 254 -1.26 -8.82 4.40
C LEU A 254 -1.40 -7.33 4.11
N SER A 255 -2.45 -6.68 4.62
CA SER A 255 -2.64 -5.23 4.49
C SER A 255 -1.57 -4.47 5.28
N ASP A 256 -1.18 -4.98 6.44
CA ASP A 256 -0.06 -4.45 7.22
C ASP A 256 1.28 -4.68 6.52
N ILE A 257 1.51 -5.84 5.90
CA ILE A 257 2.70 -6.09 5.06
C ILE A 257 2.74 -5.12 3.88
N GLU A 258 1.63 -4.92 3.17
CA GLU A 258 1.55 -3.94 2.07
C GLU A 258 1.97 -2.54 2.57
N ARG A 259 1.41 -2.13 3.72
CA ARG A 259 1.62 -0.80 4.29
C ARG A 259 3.01 -0.57 4.87
N PHE A 260 3.54 -1.53 5.63
CA PHE A 260 4.76 -1.37 6.42
C PHE A 260 5.99 -2.03 5.79
N VAL A 261 5.81 -2.80 4.71
CA VAL A 261 6.90 -3.43 3.97
C VAL A 261 6.90 -2.96 2.52
N CYS A 262 5.81 -3.17 1.78
CA CYS A 262 5.81 -2.91 0.33
C CYS A 262 5.92 -1.42 0.00
N HIS A 263 5.10 -0.55 0.59
CA HIS A 263 5.20 0.89 0.30
C HIS A 263 6.54 1.49 0.77
N PRO A 264 7.06 1.18 1.97
CA PRO A 264 8.37 1.68 2.39
C PRO A 264 9.51 1.21 1.50
N PHE A 265 9.47 -0.03 1.01
CA PHE A 265 10.43 -0.51 0.02
C PHE A 265 10.35 0.23 -1.31
N ALA A 266 9.15 0.67 -1.72
CA ALA A 266 8.95 1.48 -2.92
C ALA A 266 9.48 2.92 -2.78
N GLU A 267 9.75 3.37 -1.55
CA GLU A 267 10.36 4.66 -1.21
C GLU A 267 11.88 4.60 -1.08
N ILE A 268 12.49 3.42 -1.21
CA ILE A 268 13.95 3.28 -1.21
C ILE A 268 14.49 3.49 -2.61
N HIS A 269 15.51 4.34 -2.71
CA HIS A 269 16.23 4.61 -3.95
C HIS A 269 16.91 3.34 -4.47
N SER A 270 16.66 3.02 -5.73
CA SER A 270 17.26 1.88 -6.43
C SER A 270 18.79 1.94 -6.52
N LYS A 271 19.38 3.14 -6.41
CA LYS A 271 20.85 3.33 -6.34
C LYS A 271 21.44 2.88 -4.99
N CYS A 272 20.62 2.76 -3.95
CA CYS A 272 21.01 2.27 -2.62
C CYS A 272 20.94 0.74 -2.54
N GLU A 273 20.36 0.10 -3.55
CA GLU A 273 20.06 -1.33 -3.55
C GLU A 273 20.97 -2.07 -4.53
N THR A 274 21.37 -3.27 -4.13
CA THR A 274 21.95 -4.24 -5.05
C THR A 274 20.91 -4.76 -6.04
N GLU A 275 21.34 -5.41 -7.12
CA GLU A 275 20.42 -6.09 -8.05
C GLU A 275 19.59 -7.18 -7.35
N ASN A 276 20.20 -7.94 -6.42
CA ASN A 276 19.47 -8.95 -5.65
C ASN A 276 18.40 -8.31 -4.77
N GLN A 277 18.72 -7.23 -4.04
CA GLN A 277 17.75 -6.50 -3.21
C GLN A 277 16.56 -5.99 -4.02
N ARG A 278 16.81 -5.44 -5.22
CA ARG A 278 15.73 -5.00 -6.12
C ARG A 278 14.86 -6.16 -6.61
N LYS A 279 15.45 -7.32 -6.85
CA LYS A 279 14.72 -8.55 -7.22
C LYS A 279 13.85 -9.04 -6.06
N VAL A 280 14.43 -9.18 -4.88
CA VAL A 280 13.74 -9.62 -3.65
C VAL A 280 12.59 -8.68 -3.30
N LYS A 281 12.78 -7.35 -3.41
CA LYS A 281 11.72 -6.35 -3.23
C LYS A 281 10.52 -6.61 -4.15
N LYS A 282 10.78 -6.88 -5.44
CA LYS A 282 9.73 -7.18 -6.42
C LYS A 282 9.01 -8.49 -6.10
N GLU A 283 9.74 -9.49 -5.63
CA GLU A 283 9.19 -10.78 -5.20
C GLU A 283 8.26 -10.61 -4.00
N ILE A 284 8.68 -9.88 -2.96
CA ILE A 284 7.84 -9.55 -1.79
C ILE A 284 6.55 -8.88 -2.22
N LYS A 285 6.64 -7.82 -3.03
CA LYS A 285 5.45 -7.10 -3.51
C LYS A 285 4.51 -8.00 -4.30
N ARG A 286 5.05 -8.82 -5.20
CA ARG A 286 4.27 -9.77 -5.99
C ARG A 286 3.58 -10.80 -5.10
N SER A 287 4.29 -11.42 -4.15
CA SER A 287 3.72 -12.41 -3.24
C SER A 287 2.63 -11.80 -2.36
N CYS A 288 2.84 -10.60 -1.83
CA CYS A 288 1.83 -9.88 -1.05
C CYS A 288 0.57 -9.64 -1.89
N CYS A 289 0.70 -9.09 -3.10
CA CYS A 289 -0.42 -8.86 -4.00
C CYS A 289 -1.13 -10.16 -4.41
N GLU A 290 -0.40 -11.25 -4.66
CA GLU A 290 -0.97 -12.55 -5.00
C GLU A 290 -1.82 -13.10 -3.86
N MET A 291 -1.31 -13.07 -2.62
CA MET A 291 -2.04 -13.55 -1.45
C MET A 291 -3.28 -12.68 -1.16
N GLN A 292 -3.16 -11.36 -1.26
CA GLN A 292 -4.32 -10.46 -1.14
C GLN A 292 -5.38 -10.75 -2.21
N ASN A 293 -4.95 -11.00 -3.46
CA ASN A 293 -5.87 -11.38 -4.53
C ASN A 293 -6.55 -12.72 -4.26
N ASN A 294 -5.84 -13.68 -3.67
CA ASN A 294 -6.41 -14.98 -3.31
C ASN A 294 -7.56 -14.87 -2.30
N LEU A 295 -7.45 -13.93 -1.35
CA LEU A 295 -8.45 -13.66 -0.32
C LEU A 295 -9.61 -12.75 -0.78
N LYS A 296 -9.60 -12.23 -2.00
CA LYS A 296 -10.72 -11.41 -2.51
C LYS A 296 -12.01 -12.24 -2.57
N MET A 297 -13.12 -11.60 -2.19
CA MET A 297 -14.43 -12.25 -2.09
C MET A 297 -14.86 -12.96 -3.39
N ASP A 298 -14.54 -12.37 -4.54
CA ASP A 298 -14.95 -12.88 -5.86
C ASP A 298 -13.83 -13.61 -6.62
N ASN A 299 -12.70 -13.88 -5.96
CA ASN A 299 -11.63 -14.63 -6.58
C ASN A 299 -12.07 -16.07 -6.91
N ASN A 300 -11.57 -16.60 -8.03
CA ASN A 300 -11.91 -17.95 -8.46
C ASN A 300 -11.06 -18.99 -7.71
N LEU A 301 -11.68 -19.63 -6.72
CA LEU A 301 -11.05 -20.63 -5.86
C LEU A 301 -10.71 -21.93 -6.59
N THR A 302 -11.33 -22.24 -7.74
CA THR A 302 -11.09 -23.52 -8.43
C THR A 302 -9.67 -23.68 -8.97
N LYS A 303 -8.92 -22.58 -9.06
CA LYS A 303 -7.53 -22.57 -9.52
C LYS A 303 -6.53 -22.71 -8.37
N LEU A 304 -6.98 -22.56 -7.13
CA LEU A 304 -6.13 -22.59 -5.95
C LEU A 304 -5.95 -24.03 -5.47
N GLN A 305 -4.70 -24.41 -5.26
CA GLN A 305 -4.36 -25.71 -4.67
C GLN A 305 -3.10 -25.57 -3.83
N HIS A 306 -3.17 -26.04 -2.60
CA HIS A 306 -2.00 -26.27 -1.78
C HIS A 306 -1.57 -27.73 -1.88
N LEU A 307 -0.33 -28.01 -2.26
CA LEU A 307 0.13 -29.36 -2.60
C LEU A 307 0.05 -30.33 -1.41
N GLU A 308 0.49 -29.92 -0.22
CA GLU A 308 0.42 -30.80 0.96
C GLU A 308 -1.02 -31.01 1.45
N TRP A 309 -1.83 -29.94 1.53
CA TRP A 309 -3.23 -30.05 1.92
C TRP A 309 -4.11 -30.80 0.91
N LYS A 310 -3.77 -30.80 -0.38
CA LYS A 310 -4.42 -31.63 -1.38
C LYS A 310 -4.35 -33.12 -1.03
N LYS A 311 -3.22 -33.58 -0.47
CA LYS A 311 -3.03 -34.98 -0.03
C LYS A 311 -3.88 -35.33 1.20
N LYS A 312 -4.26 -34.32 1.99
CA LYS A 312 -5.07 -34.45 3.21
C LYS A 312 -6.58 -34.54 2.93
N ILE A 313 -7.01 -34.25 1.69
CA ILE A 313 -8.42 -34.27 1.27
C ILE A 313 -8.63 -35.44 0.31
N VAL A 314 -9.74 -36.17 0.48
CA VAL A 314 -10.13 -37.26 -0.43
C VAL A 314 -10.40 -36.72 -1.85
N ALA A 315 -9.88 -37.39 -2.88
CA ALA A 315 -9.96 -36.93 -4.28
C ALA A 315 -11.37 -36.55 -4.76
N ARG A 316 -12.40 -37.28 -4.31
CA ARG A 316 -13.81 -37.00 -4.66
C ARG A 316 -14.31 -35.64 -4.14
N ASP A 317 -13.69 -35.12 -3.08
CA ASP A 317 -14.06 -33.86 -2.43
C ASP A 317 -13.23 -32.68 -2.98
N HIS A 318 -12.23 -32.93 -3.83
CA HIS A 318 -11.34 -31.89 -4.36
C HIS A 318 -12.09 -30.80 -5.12
N LYS A 319 -12.99 -31.18 -6.03
CA LYS A 319 -13.79 -30.23 -6.81
C LYS A 319 -14.64 -29.32 -5.91
N LEU A 320 -15.03 -29.82 -4.74
CA LEU A 320 -15.94 -29.14 -3.84
C LEU A 320 -15.26 -28.09 -2.98
N VAL A 321 -14.17 -28.47 -2.32
CA VAL A 321 -13.61 -27.71 -1.19
C VAL A 321 -12.12 -27.41 -1.31
N LEU A 322 -11.39 -27.99 -2.27
CA LEU A 322 -9.92 -27.88 -2.31
C LEU A 322 -9.45 -26.42 -2.35
N GLY A 323 -10.05 -25.62 -3.23
CA GLY A 323 -9.71 -24.19 -3.36
C GLY A 323 -9.93 -23.41 -2.08
N LEU A 324 -11.11 -23.61 -1.46
CA LEU A 324 -11.48 -22.98 -0.19
C LEU A 324 -10.51 -23.37 0.94
N VAL A 325 -10.28 -24.67 1.13
CA VAL A 325 -9.40 -25.18 2.18
C VAL A 325 -7.94 -24.73 1.95
N SER A 326 -7.51 -24.60 0.69
CA SER A 326 -6.15 -24.18 0.35
C SER A 326 -5.85 -22.72 0.67
N LEU A 327 -6.85 -21.86 0.88
CA LEU A 327 -6.62 -20.43 1.14
C LEU A 327 -5.76 -20.17 2.37
N VAL A 328 -6.08 -20.82 3.49
CA VAL A 328 -5.34 -20.66 4.74
C VAL A 328 -3.86 -21.03 4.58
N PRO A 329 -3.51 -22.28 4.20
CA PRO A 329 -2.11 -22.67 4.13
C PRO A 329 -1.33 -21.93 3.03
N LEU A 330 -1.93 -21.65 1.87
CA LEU A 330 -1.27 -20.83 0.83
C LEU A 330 -0.89 -19.45 1.36
N THR A 331 -1.80 -18.84 2.13
CA THR A 331 -1.56 -17.50 2.67
C THR A 331 -0.54 -17.51 3.80
N VAL A 332 -0.59 -18.50 4.70
CA VAL A 332 0.38 -18.64 5.80
C VAL A 332 1.79 -18.91 5.26
N ASP A 333 1.91 -19.78 4.25
CA ASP A 333 3.18 -20.02 3.56
C ASP A 333 3.66 -18.75 2.85
N GLY A 334 2.79 -18.05 2.11
CA GLY A 334 3.15 -16.80 1.44
C GLY A 334 3.60 -15.70 2.40
N ILE A 335 2.97 -15.56 3.57
CA ILE A 335 3.42 -14.64 4.63
C ILE A 335 4.79 -15.06 5.19
N SER A 336 5.01 -16.35 5.40
CA SER A 336 6.30 -16.89 5.88
C SER A 336 7.42 -16.67 4.86
N GLU A 337 7.13 -16.86 3.57
CA GLU A 337 8.07 -16.59 2.47
C GLU A 337 8.41 -15.11 2.40
N ILE A 338 7.43 -14.21 2.56
CA ILE A 338 7.67 -12.76 2.61
C ILE A 338 8.64 -12.42 3.75
N ASP A 339 8.42 -12.96 4.95
CA ASP A 339 9.31 -12.71 6.09
C ASP A 339 10.75 -13.19 5.83
N GLN A 340 10.90 -14.36 5.24
CA GLN A 340 12.21 -14.88 4.82
C GLN A 340 12.87 -14.00 3.74
N SER A 341 12.09 -13.53 2.77
CA SER A 341 12.59 -12.59 1.74
C SER A 341 13.00 -11.25 2.34
N ILE A 342 12.33 -10.77 3.39
CA ILE A 342 12.76 -9.57 4.10
C ILE A 342 14.13 -9.83 4.75
N ASP A 343 14.34 -10.97 5.41
CA ASP A 343 15.64 -11.34 5.96
C ASP A 343 16.73 -11.43 4.88
N GLU A 344 16.41 -12.03 3.72
CA GLU A 344 17.33 -12.07 2.57
C GLU A 344 17.73 -10.65 2.14
N TYR A 345 16.76 -9.74 2.01
CA TYR A 345 17.01 -8.35 1.65
C TYR A 345 17.99 -7.68 2.63
N PHE A 346 17.79 -7.87 3.94
CA PHE A 346 18.63 -7.29 4.98
C PHE A 346 20.01 -7.95 5.08
N SER A 347 20.12 -9.25 4.80
CA SER A 347 21.40 -9.97 4.79
C SER A 347 22.38 -9.42 3.74
N GLY A 348 21.85 -8.82 2.66
CA GLY A 348 22.63 -8.15 1.62
C GLY A 348 23.17 -6.77 2.01
N ILE A 349 22.79 -6.21 3.17
CA ILE A 349 23.31 -4.92 3.64
C ILE A 349 24.72 -5.11 4.20
N LYS A 350 25.67 -4.30 3.73
CA LYS A 350 27.08 -4.39 4.14
C LYS A 350 27.24 -4.30 5.67
N PRO A 351 28.11 -5.13 6.29
CA PRO A 351 28.42 -5.03 7.71
C PRO A 351 28.91 -3.62 8.07
N GLY A 352 28.26 -2.98 9.04
CA GLY A 352 28.64 -1.64 9.53
C GLY A 352 27.63 -0.51 9.24
N VAL A 353 26.59 -0.76 8.43
CA VAL A 353 25.45 0.16 8.34
C VAL A 353 24.59 -0.01 9.59
N LYS A 354 24.67 0.94 10.53
CA LYS A 354 23.74 0.99 11.66
C LYS A 354 22.37 1.40 11.14
N LEU A 355 21.45 0.43 11.11
CA LEU A 355 20.03 0.67 10.93
C LEU A 355 19.43 1.26 12.20
#